data_AF-A0A562IHM6-F1
#
_entry.id   AF-A0A562IHM6-F1
#
_cell.length_a   1.000
_cell.length_b   1.000
_cell.length_c   1.000
_cell.angle_alpha   90.00
_cell.angle_beta   90.00
_cell.angle_gamma   90.00
#
_symmetry.space_group_name_H-M   'P 1'
#
loop_
_entity.id
_entity.type
_entity.pdbx_description
1 polymer ?
#
loop_
_entity_poly.entity_id
_entity_poly.type
_entity_poly.pdbx_seq_one_letter_code
_entity_poly.pdbx_strand_id
1 'polypeptide(L)'
;MDAEDVGRRRRRIVVQGPLAPFADGLREDLAGQGFSPDTIVDHVHRLADLSRWLVERGLVTGELTSMVVREFQQERRSVGVRAGSSERALAPMLGYLRRLGAVPPPAAMAAVTPVDVLLSEYRRYLEDERGLAAGTVKHYLRCARTFLTGLPGPLETVG
;
A
#
# COMPACT_ATOMS: atom_id res chain seq x y z
N MET A 1 24.41 -10.76 37.73
CA MET A 1 23.72 -11.63 36.76
C MET A 1 23.73 -10.88 35.45
N ASP A 2 24.89 -10.97 34.82
CA ASP A 2 25.36 -10.31 33.60
C ASP A 2 24.47 -10.71 32.42
N ALA A 3 23.93 -9.76 31.65
CA ALA A 3 24.62 -9.06 30.58
C ALA A 3 25.19 -10.01 29.51
N GLU A 4 24.33 -10.82 28.88
CA GLU A 4 24.57 -11.25 27.50
C GLU A 4 23.80 -10.35 26.53
N ASP A 5 24.45 -9.21 26.29
CA ASP A 5 24.44 -8.46 25.04
C ASP A 5 24.82 -9.40 23.88
N VAL A 6 23.86 -10.20 23.40
CA VAL A 6 23.97 -10.81 22.07
C VAL A 6 23.45 -9.79 21.08
N GLY A 7 24.33 -8.84 20.78
CA GLY A 7 24.22 -7.89 19.71
C GLY A 7 24.01 -8.61 18.37
N ARG A 8 22.75 -8.91 18.05
CA ARG A 8 22.33 -9.03 16.66
C ARG A 8 22.60 -7.66 16.08
N ARG A 9 23.71 -7.50 15.35
CA ARG A 9 24.07 -6.30 14.59
C ARG A 9 22.84 -5.84 13.81
N ARG A 10 22.02 -4.98 14.43
CA ARG A 10 20.83 -4.37 13.85
C ARG A 10 21.40 -3.37 12.87
N ARG A 11 21.64 -3.81 11.62
CA ARG A 11 21.94 -2.89 10.52
C ARG A 11 20.87 -1.81 10.61
N ARG A 12 21.29 -0.58 10.94
CA ARG A 12 20.39 0.55 11.09
C ARG A 12 19.68 0.69 9.75
N ILE A 13 18.38 0.42 9.73
CA ILE A 13 17.59 0.51 8.51
C ILE A 13 17.58 1.98 8.12
N VAL A 14 18.19 2.30 7.00
CA VAL A 14 18.15 3.64 6.42
C VAL A 14 16.97 3.66 5.46
N VAL A 15 15.92 4.38 5.84
CA VAL A 15 14.79 4.66 4.95
C VAL A 15 15.25 5.78 4.01
N GLN A 16 15.15 5.55 2.71
CA GLN A 16 15.51 6.52 1.67
C GLN A 16 14.27 6.91 0.88
N GLY A 17 14.28 8.09 0.24
CA GLY A 17 13.16 8.55 -0.59
C GLY A 17 12.05 9.27 0.20
N PRO A 18 10.83 9.34 -0.35
CA PRO A 18 9.79 10.25 0.12
C PRO A 18 9.31 9.98 1.55
N LEU A 19 9.53 8.77 2.09
CA LEU A 19 9.15 8.42 3.45
C LEU A 19 10.29 8.51 4.47
N ALA A 20 11.51 8.87 4.04
CA ALA A 20 12.68 8.98 4.94
C ALA A 20 12.46 9.91 6.14
N PRO A 21 11.84 11.11 5.99
CA PRO A 21 11.65 12.03 7.11
C PRO A 21 10.74 11.49 8.23
N PHE A 22 9.95 10.44 7.95
CA PHE A 22 8.98 9.90 8.89
C PHE A 22 9.53 8.75 9.73
N ALA A 23 10.73 8.25 9.44
CA ALA A 23 11.25 7.01 10.00
C ALA A 23 11.51 7.08 11.51
N ASP A 24 12.10 8.17 12.00
CA ASP A 24 12.41 8.31 13.42
C ASP A 24 11.14 8.53 14.25
N GLY A 25 10.25 9.42 13.81
CA GLY A 25 8.97 9.62 14.50
C GLY A 25 8.06 8.38 14.46
N LEU A 26 8.15 7.52 13.44
CA LEU A 26 7.43 6.24 13.43
C LEU A 26 7.95 5.30 14.54
N ARG A 27 9.26 5.30 14.81
CA ARG A 27 9.83 4.49 15.90
C ARG A 27 9.32 4.95 17.26
N GLU A 28 9.31 6.25 17.47
CA GLU A 28 8.82 6.88 18.70
C GLU A 28 7.32 6.64 18.91
N ASP A 29 6.53 6.82 17.85
CA ASP A 29 5.08 6.62 17.88
C ASP A 29 4.69 5.17 18.20
N LEU A 30 5.39 4.19 17.62
CA LEU A 30 5.16 2.77 17.92
C LEU A 30 5.67 2.39 19.32
N ALA A 31 6.77 2.96 19.78
CA ALA A 31 7.24 2.77 21.16
C ALA A 31 6.21 3.31 22.18
N GLY A 32 5.65 4.49 21.92
CA GLY A 32 4.58 5.09 22.74
C GLY A 32 3.29 4.27 22.78
N GLN A 33 3.02 3.48 21.73
CA GLN A 33 1.90 2.54 21.68
C GLN A 33 2.19 1.17 22.35
N GLY A 34 3.40 0.96 22.90
CA GLY A 34 3.77 -0.27 23.60
C GLY A 34 4.18 -1.43 22.69
N PHE A 35 4.52 -1.17 21.42
CA PHE A 35 5.01 -2.22 20.52
C PHE A 35 6.41 -2.71 20.95
N SER A 36 6.67 -4.01 20.78
CA SER A 36 7.98 -4.59 21.07
C SER A 36 9.06 -4.06 20.10
N PRO A 37 10.35 -4.01 20.51
CA PRO A 37 11.43 -3.51 19.66
C PRO A 37 11.53 -4.21 18.30
N ASP A 38 11.31 -5.53 18.24
CA ASP A 38 11.34 -6.27 16.99
C ASP A 38 10.16 -5.92 16.07
N THR A 39 8.97 -5.68 16.65
CA THR A 39 7.80 -5.22 15.88
C THR A 39 8.01 -3.82 15.31
N ILE A 40 8.71 -2.94 16.03
CA ILE A 40 9.08 -1.60 15.56
C ILE A 40 10.04 -1.71 14.37
N VAL A 41 11.07 -2.55 14.49
CA VAL A 41 12.03 -2.82 13.41
C VAL A 41 11.32 -3.33 12.15
N ASP A 42 10.37 -4.25 12.30
CA ASP A 42 9.55 -4.76 11.19
C ASP A 42 8.73 -3.66 10.51
N HIS A 43 8.14 -2.74 11.26
CA HIS A 43 7.39 -1.61 10.69
C HIS A 43 8.31 -0.65 9.94
N VAL A 44 9.52 -0.39 10.44
CA VAL A 44 10.50 0.45 9.74
C VAL A 44 10.99 -0.22 8.46
N HIS A 45 11.18 -1.55 8.44
CA HIS A 45 11.48 -2.27 7.21
C HIS A 45 10.36 -2.10 6.17
N ARG A 46 9.09 -2.22 6.59
CA ARG A 46 7.93 -2.00 5.70
C ARG A 46 7.88 -0.56 5.19
N LEU A 47 8.23 0.43 6.02
CA LEU A 47 8.33 1.83 5.61
C LEU A 47 9.42 2.01 4.54
N ALA A 48 10.58 1.38 4.72
CA ALA A 48 11.67 1.41 3.74
C ALA A 48 11.26 0.80 2.39
N ASP A 49 10.59 -0.35 2.42
CA ASP A 49 10.11 -1.03 1.22
C ASP A 49 9.05 -0.19 0.49
N LEU A 50 8.12 0.41 1.23
CA LEU A 50 7.12 1.31 0.66
C LEU A 50 7.76 2.55 0.03
N SER A 51 8.76 3.13 0.70
CA SER A 51 9.47 4.30 0.19
C SER A 51 10.20 4.01 -1.12
N ARG A 52 10.86 2.85 -1.20
CA ARG A 52 11.53 2.38 -2.43
C ARG A 52 10.51 2.19 -3.55
N TRP A 53 9.40 1.53 -3.27
CA TRP A 53 8.34 1.27 -4.25
C TRP A 53 7.71 2.57 -4.79
N LEU A 54 7.58 3.60 -3.95
CA LEU A 54 7.14 4.93 -4.40
C LEU A 54 8.13 5.56 -5.39
N VAL A 55 9.43 5.46 -5.11
CA VAL A 55 10.47 5.95 -6.02
C VAL A 55 10.43 5.22 -7.35
N GLU A 56 10.29 3.89 -7.34
CA GLU A 56 10.19 3.05 -8.55
C GLU A 56 8.98 3.41 -9.43
N ARG A 57 7.88 3.88 -8.82
CA ARG A 57 6.65 4.30 -9.52
C ARG A 57 6.58 5.81 -9.78
N GLY A 58 7.57 6.59 -9.35
CA GLY A 58 7.58 8.05 -9.47
C GLY A 58 6.46 8.73 -8.68
N LEU A 59 6.01 8.12 -7.59
CA LEU A 59 4.91 8.61 -6.74
C LEU A 59 5.44 9.40 -5.55
N VAL A 60 4.71 10.46 -5.18
CA VAL A 60 4.99 11.20 -3.93
C VAL A 60 4.10 10.73 -2.77
N THR A 61 4.44 11.12 -1.55
CA THR A 61 3.75 10.73 -0.31
C THR A 61 2.25 11.03 -0.32
N GLY A 62 1.87 12.19 -0.89
CA GLY A 62 0.48 12.62 -1.02
C GLY A 62 -0.36 11.78 -1.99
N GLU A 63 0.28 10.98 -2.85
CA GLU A 63 -0.41 10.09 -3.79
C GLU A 63 -0.70 8.70 -3.20
N LEU A 64 -0.33 8.48 -1.94
CA LEU A 64 -0.50 7.20 -1.22
C LEU A 64 -1.96 6.95 -0.79
N THR A 65 -2.87 6.99 -1.76
CA THR A 65 -4.29 6.70 -1.56
C THR A 65 -4.53 5.24 -1.15
N SER A 66 -5.73 4.93 -0.65
CA SER A 66 -6.12 3.54 -0.34
C SER A 66 -5.91 2.57 -1.52
N MET A 67 -6.09 3.05 -2.76
CA MET A 67 -5.85 2.26 -3.96
C MET A 67 -4.36 1.94 -4.15
N VAL A 68 -3.50 2.95 -4.05
CA VAL A 68 -2.04 2.81 -4.16
C VAL A 68 -1.49 1.90 -3.06
N VAL A 69 -2.02 2.00 -1.85
CA VAL A 69 -1.69 1.09 -0.73
C VAL A 69 -2.11 -0.36 -1.02
N ARG A 70 -3.23 -0.59 -1.71
CA ARG A 70 -3.62 -1.96 -2.13
C ARG A 70 -2.73 -2.50 -3.24
N GLU A 71 -2.32 -1.66 -4.19
CA GLU A 71 -1.37 -2.05 -5.25
C GLU A 71 -0.05 -2.52 -4.66
N PHE A 72 0.52 -1.75 -3.73
CA PHE A 72 1.73 -2.15 -3.00
C PHE A 72 1.55 -3.50 -2.30
N GLN A 73 0.41 -3.73 -1.63
CA GLN A 73 0.14 -5.03 -1.00
C GLN A 73 0.01 -6.17 -2.00
N GLN A 74 -0.61 -5.94 -3.16
CA GLN A 74 -0.78 -6.98 -4.19
C GLN A 74 0.58 -7.38 -4.78
N GLU A 75 1.45 -6.41 -5.03
CA GLU A 75 2.80 -6.65 -5.55
C GLU A 75 3.67 -7.42 -4.54
N ARG A 76 3.58 -7.08 -3.24
CA ARG A 76 4.27 -7.88 -2.21
C ARG A 76 3.76 -9.31 -2.14
N ARG A 77 2.45 -9.54 -2.36
CA ARG A 77 1.88 -10.89 -2.41
C ARG A 77 2.36 -11.67 -3.63
N SER A 78 2.46 -11.05 -4.81
CA SER A 78 2.88 -11.73 -6.04
C SER A 78 4.35 -12.18 -5.99
N VAL A 79 5.21 -11.45 -5.26
CA VAL A 79 6.62 -11.81 -5.03
C VAL A 79 6.78 -12.77 -3.83
N GLY A 80 5.68 -13.32 -3.29
CA GLY A 80 5.71 -14.35 -2.23
C GLY A 80 5.95 -13.84 -0.81
N VAL A 81 5.94 -12.52 -0.59
CA VAL A 81 6.12 -11.92 0.74
C VAL A 81 4.80 -11.97 1.52
N ARG A 82 4.69 -12.91 2.47
CA ARG A 82 3.49 -13.05 3.35
C ARG A 82 3.46 -12.02 4.49
N ALA A 83 4.62 -11.58 4.97
CA ALA A 83 4.73 -10.68 6.12
C ALA A 83 4.37 -9.23 5.74
N GLY A 84 3.29 -8.69 6.34
CA GLY A 84 2.87 -7.30 6.12
C GLY A 84 1.97 -7.09 4.90
N SER A 85 1.38 -8.17 4.35
CA SER A 85 0.50 -8.13 3.17
C SER A 85 -1.00 -8.01 3.53
N SER A 86 -1.29 -7.88 4.83
CA SER A 86 -2.62 -7.59 5.35
C SER A 86 -2.72 -6.11 5.68
N GLU A 87 -3.88 -5.51 5.40
CA GLU A 87 -4.21 -4.13 5.74
C GLU A 87 -3.99 -3.82 7.23
N ARG A 88 -4.29 -4.78 8.12
CA ARG A 88 -4.02 -4.67 9.57
C ARG A 88 -2.54 -4.51 9.90
N ALA A 89 -1.65 -5.11 9.11
CA ALA A 89 -0.21 -5.08 9.36
C ALA A 89 0.43 -3.75 8.90
N LEU A 90 -0.25 -2.98 8.06
CA LEU A 90 0.16 -1.63 7.66
C LEU A 90 -0.58 -0.55 8.46
N ALA A 91 -1.67 -0.91 9.15
CA ALA A 91 -2.54 0.04 9.84
C ALA A 91 -1.82 0.95 10.85
N PRO A 92 -0.90 0.47 11.73
CA PRO A 92 -0.19 1.35 12.66
C PRO A 92 0.67 2.40 11.93
N MET A 93 1.46 1.95 10.94
CA MET A 93 2.31 2.83 10.12
C MET A 93 1.50 3.83 9.30
N LEU A 94 0.43 3.39 8.64
CA LEU A 94 -0.45 4.27 7.86
C LEU A 94 -1.20 5.24 8.76
N GLY A 95 -1.61 4.81 9.96
CA GLY A 95 -2.24 5.65 10.97
C GLY A 95 -1.32 6.81 11.39
N TYR A 96 -0.05 6.51 11.67
CA TYR A 96 0.96 7.53 11.97
C TYR A 96 1.14 8.53 10.82
N LEU A 97 1.35 8.06 9.59
CA LEU A 97 1.54 8.94 8.43
C LEU A 97 0.31 9.84 8.16
N ARG A 98 -0.90 9.32 8.39
CA ARG A 98 -2.15 10.07 8.25
C ARG A 98 -2.34 11.12 9.34
N ARG A 99 -1.96 10.83 10.60
CA ARG A 99 -1.99 11.82 11.69
C ARG A 99 -1.09 13.01 11.39
N LEU A 100 0.01 12.79 10.66
CA LEU A 100 0.91 13.84 10.19
C LEU A 100 0.46 14.51 8.88
N GLY A 101 -0.68 14.10 8.30
CA GLY A 101 -1.18 14.62 7.02
C GLY A 101 -0.32 14.26 5.81
N ALA A 102 0.67 13.39 5.96
CA ALA A 102 1.60 13.01 4.89
C ALA A 102 0.96 12.09 3.84
N VAL A 103 -0.12 11.41 4.23
CA VAL A 103 -0.86 10.44 3.42
C VAL A 103 -2.35 10.78 3.52
N PRO A 104 -3.11 10.72 2.41
CA PRO A 104 -4.55 10.96 2.45
C PRO A 104 -5.26 10.06 3.48
N PRO A 105 -6.35 10.56 4.10
CA PRO A 105 -7.18 9.72 4.95
C PRO A 105 -7.61 8.47 4.17
N PRO A 106 -7.84 7.33 4.84
CA PRO A 106 -8.41 6.20 4.15
C PRO A 106 -9.70 6.71 3.50
N ALA A 107 -9.85 6.50 2.20
CA ALA A 107 -11.16 6.64 1.59
C ALA A 107 -12.10 5.86 2.50
N ALA A 108 -13.15 6.52 3.03
CA ALA A 108 -14.22 5.82 3.73
C ALA A 108 -14.51 4.57 2.91
N MET A 109 -14.64 3.43 3.56
CA MET A 109 -14.80 2.12 2.92
C MET A 109 -16.11 2.17 2.11
N ALA A 110 -16.05 2.82 0.96
CA ALA A 110 -17.13 2.92 0.01
C ALA A 110 -17.35 1.47 -0.37
N ALA A 111 -18.58 1.00 -0.20
CA ALA A 111 -18.97 -0.34 -0.60
C ALA A 111 -18.33 -0.60 -1.97
N VAL A 112 -17.53 -1.67 -2.07
CA VAL A 112 -16.90 -2.05 -3.33
C VAL A 112 -18.01 -2.09 -4.37
N THR A 113 -17.97 -1.16 -5.31
CA THR A 113 -19.05 -1.04 -6.27
C THR A 113 -18.91 -2.15 -7.30
N PRO A 114 -20.00 -2.61 -7.94
CA PRO A 114 -19.90 -3.52 -9.09
C PRO A 114 -18.93 -3.02 -10.18
N VAL A 115 -18.83 -1.70 -10.33
CA VAL A 115 -17.87 -1.04 -11.22
C VAL A 115 -16.43 -1.29 -10.81
N ASP A 116 -16.11 -1.22 -9.51
CA ASP A 116 -14.76 -1.48 -9.02
C ASP A 116 -14.34 -2.95 -9.19
N VAL A 117 -15.30 -3.89 -9.04
CA VAL A 117 -15.08 -5.32 -9.32
C VAL A 117 -14.76 -5.52 -10.79
N LEU A 118 -15.61 -5.00 -11.68
CA LEU A 118 -15.47 -5.17 -13.12
C LEU A 118 -14.18 -4.51 -13.65
N LEU A 119 -13.79 -3.35 -13.13
CA LEU A 119 -12.52 -2.71 -13.50
C LEU A 119 -11.30 -3.52 -13.01
N SER A 120 -11.42 -4.21 -11.88
CA SER A 120 -10.35 -5.08 -11.37
C SER A 120 -10.18 -6.34 -12.22
N GLU A 121 -11.28 -6.94 -12.66
CA GLU A 121 -11.25 -8.08 -13.59
C GLU A 121 -10.75 -7.68 -14.97
N TYR A 122 -11.23 -6.55 -15.49
CA TYR A 122 -10.80 -6.03 -16.78
C TYR A 122 -9.30 -5.70 -16.78
N ARG A 123 -8.77 -5.15 -15.68
CA ARG A 123 -7.33 -4.94 -15.53
C ARG A 123 -6.56 -6.25 -15.70
N ARG A 124 -6.96 -7.31 -14.99
CA ARG A 124 -6.29 -8.62 -15.06
C ARG A 124 -6.35 -9.18 -16.47
N TYR A 125 -7.49 -9.10 -17.14
CA TYR A 125 -7.62 -9.49 -18.54
C TYR A 125 -6.63 -8.73 -19.46
N LEU A 126 -6.49 -7.42 -19.28
CA LEU A 126 -5.59 -6.60 -20.10
C LEU A 126 -4.09 -6.88 -19.84
N GLU A 127 -3.74 -7.18 -18.60
CA GLU A 127 -2.36 -7.48 -18.18
C GLU A 127 -1.98 -8.94 -18.54
N ASP A 128 -2.82 -9.90 -18.16
CA ASP A 128 -2.51 -11.33 -18.20
C ASP A 128 -2.81 -11.96 -19.56
N GLU A 129 -3.94 -11.63 -20.18
CA GLU A 129 -4.36 -12.24 -21.46
C GLU A 129 -3.94 -11.41 -22.68
N ARG A 130 -3.89 -10.09 -22.52
CA ARG A 130 -3.56 -9.16 -23.63
C ARG A 130 -2.14 -8.62 -23.58
N GLY A 131 -1.41 -8.84 -22.47
CA GLY A 131 -0.01 -8.44 -22.32
C GLY A 131 0.23 -6.95 -22.55
N LEU A 132 -0.76 -6.09 -22.26
CA LEU A 132 -0.66 -4.67 -22.57
C LEU A 132 0.32 -3.95 -21.63
N ALA A 133 1.05 -2.98 -22.19
CA ALA A 133 1.90 -2.11 -21.41
C ALA A 133 1.08 -1.34 -20.35
N ALA A 134 1.68 -1.10 -19.18
CA ALA A 134 1.00 -0.46 -18.04
C ALA A 134 0.36 0.90 -18.37
N GLY A 135 0.99 1.70 -19.24
CA GLY A 135 0.42 2.97 -19.73
C GLY A 135 -0.89 2.78 -20.51
N THR A 136 -0.95 1.74 -21.34
CA THR A 136 -2.14 1.36 -22.12
C THR A 136 -3.23 0.81 -21.21
N VAL A 137 -2.88 -0.05 -20.25
CA VAL A 137 -3.82 -0.56 -19.23
C VAL A 137 -4.45 0.59 -18.45
N LYS A 138 -3.64 1.55 -17.99
CA LYS A 138 -4.13 2.74 -17.28
C LYS A 138 -5.08 3.58 -18.13
N HIS A 139 -4.76 3.77 -19.41
CA HIS A 139 -5.64 4.48 -20.35
C HIS A 139 -6.99 3.76 -20.49
N TYR A 140 -6.96 2.43 -20.67
CA TYR A 140 -8.16 1.62 -20.88
C TYR A 140 -9.06 1.58 -19.64
N LEU A 141 -8.46 1.46 -18.45
CA LEU A 141 -9.21 1.51 -17.19
C LEU A 141 -9.88 2.87 -16.97
N ARG A 142 -9.23 3.96 -17.36
CA ARG A 142 -9.84 5.30 -17.30
C ARG A 142 -11.07 5.39 -18.21
N CYS A 143 -10.95 4.92 -19.45
CA CYS A 143 -12.06 4.91 -20.40
C CYS A 143 -13.22 4.02 -19.92
N ALA A 144 -12.90 2.81 -19.45
CA ALA A 144 -13.89 1.87 -18.92
C ALA A 144 -14.60 2.44 -17.70
N ARG A 145 -13.88 3.11 -16.78
CA ARG A 145 -14.51 3.75 -15.62
C ARG A 145 -15.52 4.81 -16.04
N THR A 146 -15.15 5.73 -16.95
CA THR A 146 -16.06 6.76 -17.46
C THR A 146 -17.33 6.15 -18.04
N PHE A 147 -17.18 5.10 -18.85
CA PHE A 147 -18.31 4.37 -19.42
C PHE A 147 -19.21 3.76 -18.34
N LEU A 148 -18.63 3.02 -17.40
CA LEU A 148 -19.38 2.32 -16.35
C LEU A 148 -20.06 3.26 -15.37
N THR A 149 -19.46 4.41 -15.06
CA THR A 149 -20.08 5.43 -14.20
C THR A 149 -21.21 6.20 -14.89
N GLY A 150 -21.27 6.18 -16.22
CA GLY A 150 -22.34 6.78 -17.01
C GLY A 150 -23.56 5.87 -17.21
N LEU A 151 -23.50 4.60 -16.78
CA LEU A 151 -24.61 3.67 -16.88
C LEU A 151 -25.58 3.86 -15.70
N PRO A 152 -26.90 4.01 -15.93
CA PRO A 152 -27.89 3.88 -14.87
C PRO A 152 -27.90 2.43 -14.36
N GLY A 153 -27.86 2.21 -13.04
CA GLY A 153 -27.71 0.86 -12.48
C GLY A 153 -28.99 0.02 -12.43
N PRO A 154 -28.91 -1.30 -12.12
CA PRO A 154 -27.92 -2.28 -12.57
C PRO A 154 -28.37 -2.98 -13.87
N LEU A 155 -27.42 -3.52 -14.63
CA LEU A 155 -27.72 -4.57 -15.61
C LEU A 155 -28.21 -5.79 -14.82
N GLU A 156 -29.52 -5.92 -14.64
CA GLU A 156 -30.10 -7.14 -14.11
C GLU A 156 -29.60 -8.30 -14.98
N THR A 157 -28.87 -9.22 -14.36
CA THR A 157 -28.63 -10.55 -14.91
C THR A 157 -29.98 -11.21 -15.11
N VAL A 158 -30.53 -11.08 -16.32
CA VAL A 158 -31.65 -11.88 -16.78
C VAL A 158 -31.09 -13.28 -17.02
N GLY A 159 -31.41 -14.18 -16.10
CA GLY A 159 -31.37 -15.63 -16.34
C GLY A 159 -32.56 -16.09 -17.16
#